data_AF-A0A519U2G9-F1
#
_entry.id   AF-A0A519U2G9-F1
#
_cell.length_a   1.000
_cell.length_b   1.000
_cell.length_c   1.000
_cell.angle_alpha   90.00
_cell.angle_beta   90.00
_cell.angle_gamma   90.00
#
_symmetry.space_group_name_H-M   'P 1'
#
loop_
_entity.id
_entity.type
_entity.pdbx_description
1 polymer ?
#
loop_
_entity_poly.entity_id
_entity_poly.type
_entity_poly.pdbx_seq_one_letter_code
_entity_poly.pdbx_strand_id
1 'polypeptide(L)'
;MPLLATAEPLAPAAHLKTKLKEVFGFGQFRGTQEAVIQNILAGHNTFVIMPTGAGKSLCYQLPALVLPGTAIVISPLIALMKNQVDQLAAFGVNAQVYNSTLTKTEMNRVKKDVIAGEVRLLYVAPESLTKEDTIAFLQKASISFVAIDEAHCISEWGHDFRPEYRKIRGIIDNLGGKIPLIALTATATPKVQLDIQ
;
A
#
# COMPACT_ATOMS: atom_id res chain seq x y z
N MET A 1 -22.30 3.49 -24.44
CA MET A 1 -22.56 4.02 -23.09
C MET A 1 -21.83 3.14 -22.10
N PRO A 2 -20.80 3.61 -21.38
CA PRO A 2 -20.21 2.80 -20.33
C PRO A 2 -21.11 2.83 -19.09
N LEU A 3 -21.32 1.65 -18.51
CA LEU A 3 -22.00 1.42 -17.25
C LEU A 3 -21.31 2.24 -16.16
N LEU A 4 -22.08 3.04 -15.43
CA LEU A 4 -21.66 3.64 -14.17
C LEU A 4 -21.25 2.51 -13.22
N ALA A 5 -19.96 2.41 -12.91
CA ALA A 5 -19.50 1.62 -11.78
C ALA A 5 -20.13 2.21 -10.51
N THR A 6 -21.14 1.53 -9.99
CA THR A 6 -21.69 1.85 -8.67
C THR A 6 -20.58 1.60 -7.65
N ALA A 7 -20.12 2.65 -6.99
CA ALA A 7 -19.23 2.51 -5.83
C ALA A 7 -19.91 1.59 -4.81
N GLU A 8 -19.28 0.46 -4.48
CA GLU A 8 -19.77 -0.37 -3.38
C GLU A 8 -19.83 0.48 -2.11
N PRO A 9 -20.90 0.35 -1.30
CA PRO A 9 -20.99 1.09 -0.06
C PRO A 9 -19.81 0.73 0.84
N LEU A 10 -19.26 1.75 1.52
CA LEU A 10 -18.28 1.62 2.60
C LEU A 10 -18.58 0.38 3.45
N ALA A 11 -17.62 -0.56 3.51
CA ALA A 11 -17.80 -1.82 4.21
C ALA A 11 -18.19 -1.57 5.68
N PRO A 12 -19.32 -2.11 6.16
CA PRO A 12 -19.74 -1.94 7.56
C PRO A 12 -18.67 -2.44 8.53
N ALA A 13 -18.53 -1.85 9.73
CA ALA A 13 -17.54 -2.26 10.72
C ALA A 13 -17.59 -3.77 11.07
N ALA A 14 -18.79 -4.37 11.03
CA ALA A 14 -18.98 -5.81 11.19
C ALA A 14 -18.28 -6.63 10.09
N HIS A 15 -18.30 -6.15 8.84
CA HIS A 15 -17.61 -6.78 7.72
C HIS A 15 -16.09 -6.79 7.92
N LEU A 16 -15.52 -5.70 8.46
CA LEU A 16 -14.08 -5.60 8.72
C LEU A 16 -13.61 -6.58 9.80
N LYS A 17 -14.38 -6.74 10.88
CA LYS A 17 -14.05 -7.71 11.93
C LYS A 17 -14.15 -9.15 11.43
N THR A 18 -15.14 -9.45 10.59
CA THR A 18 -15.24 -10.76 9.94
C THR A 18 -14.03 -11.04 9.05
N LYS A 19 -13.68 -10.10 8.16
CA LYS A 19 -12.52 -10.26 7.26
C LYS A 19 -11.20 -10.36 8.01
N LEU A 20 -11.05 -9.59 9.09
CA LEU A 20 -9.90 -9.67 10.00
C LEU A 20 -9.73 -11.09 10.56
N LYS A 21 -10.82 -11.69 11.03
CA LYS A 21 -10.82 -13.04 11.60
C LYS A 21 -10.59 -14.11 10.53
N GLU A 22 -11.26 -14.01 9.39
CA GLU A 22 -11.20 -14.99 8.31
C GLU A 22 -9.81 -15.08 7.68
N VAL A 23 -9.17 -13.93 7.43
CA VAL A 23 -7.87 -13.89 6.72
C VAL A 23 -6.69 -13.97 7.69
N PHE A 24 -6.73 -13.22 8.78
CA PHE A 24 -5.58 -13.06 9.68
C PHE A 24 -5.72 -13.79 11.03
N GLY A 25 -6.89 -14.39 11.30
CA GLY A 25 -7.15 -15.10 12.56
C GLY A 25 -7.28 -14.22 13.80
N PHE A 26 -7.28 -12.88 13.65
CA PHE A 26 -7.37 -11.97 14.79
C PHE A 26 -8.81 -11.71 15.20
N GLY A 27 -9.10 -11.78 16.50
CA GLY A 27 -10.45 -11.57 17.04
C GLY A 27 -10.85 -10.09 17.19
N GLN A 28 -9.88 -9.18 17.24
CA GLN A 28 -10.11 -7.74 17.43
C GLN A 28 -8.97 -6.89 16.88
N PHE A 29 -9.29 -5.65 16.49
CA PHE A 29 -8.30 -4.63 16.17
C PHE A 29 -7.54 -4.18 17.42
N ARG A 30 -6.31 -3.72 17.24
CA ARG A 30 -5.47 -3.12 18.29
C ARG A 30 -5.41 -1.61 18.13
N GLY A 31 -5.59 -0.87 19.22
CA GLY A 31 -5.45 0.58 19.25
C GLY A 31 -6.25 1.29 18.16
N THR A 32 -5.58 2.08 17.33
CA THR A 32 -6.19 2.92 16.29
C THR A 32 -6.37 2.22 14.93
N GLN A 33 -6.06 0.93 14.81
CA GLN A 33 -6.11 0.19 13.53
C GLN A 33 -7.45 0.32 12.82
N GLU A 34 -8.56 0.11 13.52
CA GLU A 34 -9.91 0.14 12.93
C GLU A 34 -10.22 1.54 12.34
N ALA A 35 -9.89 2.60 13.08
CA ALA A 35 -10.11 3.98 12.65
C ALA A 35 -9.25 4.33 11.42
N VAL A 36 -7.99 3.90 11.40
CA VAL A 36 -7.09 4.08 10.25
C VAL A 36 -7.64 3.37 9.01
N ILE A 37 -8.07 2.11 9.16
CA ILE A 37 -8.63 1.32 8.07
C ILE A 37 -9.89 1.99 7.52
N GLN A 38 -10.80 2.43 8.39
CA GLN A 38 -12.03 3.12 7.98
C GLN A 38 -11.75 4.41 7.20
N ASN A 39 -10.74 5.19 7.59
CA ASN A 39 -10.36 6.39 6.84
C ASN A 39 -9.92 6.07 5.40
N ILE A 40 -9.13 5.01 5.21
CA ILE A 40 -8.71 4.58 3.86
C ILE A 40 -9.89 4.08 3.04
N LEU A 41 -10.79 3.31 3.65
CA LEU A 41 -12.02 2.85 2.98
C LEU A 41 -12.95 4.01 2.60
N ALA A 42 -12.90 5.13 3.33
CA ALA A 42 -13.61 6.36 3.00
C ALA A 42 -12.92 7.22 1.92
N GLY A 43 -11.76 6.78 1.42
CA GLY A 43 -11.00 7.49 0.40
C GLY A 43 -10.23 8.71 0.94
N HIS A 44 -9.96 8.75 2.25
CA HIS A 44 -9.20 9.83 2.87
C HIS A 44 -7.71 9.54 2.92
N ASN A 45 -6.89 10.57 2.74
CA ASN A 45 -5.46 10.47 3.03
C ASN A 45 -5.26 10.33 4.53
N THR A 46 -4.36 9.43 4.95
CA THR A 46 -4.12 9.12 6.36
C THR A 46 -2.63 9.06 6.65
N PHE A 47 -2.19 9.77 7.69
CA PHE A 47 -0.85 9.65 8.22
C PHE A 47 -0.88 8.90 9.56
N VAL A 48 -0.02 7.90 9.72
CA VAL A 48 -0.05 6.96 10.84
C VAL A 48 1.32 6.87 11.49
N ILE A 49 1.37 7.19 12.78
CA ILE A 49 2.53 6.93 13.63
C ILE A 49 2.14 5.83 14.61
N MET A 50 2.78 4.68 14.50
CA MET A 50 2.53 3.52 15.36
C MET A 50 3.83 2.80 15.63
N PRO A 51 4.17 2.43 16.88
CA PRO A 51 5.44 1.78 17.17
C PRO A 51 5.60 0.45 16.42
N THR A 52 6.83 -0.03 16.30
CA THR A 52 7.11 -1.36 15.73
C THR A 52 6.36 -2.43 16.53
N GLY A 53 5.84 -3.45 15.84
CA GLY A 53 5.04 -4.52 16.48
C GLY A 53 3.57 -4.14 16.76
N ALA A 54 3.16 -2.88 16.60
CA ALA A 54 1.76 -2.47 16.76
C ALA A 54 0.83 -2.92 15.61
N GLY A 55 1.36 -3.63 14.61
CA GLY A 55 0.57 -4.13 13.47
C GLY A 55 0.24 -3.06 12.44
N LYS A 56 1.20 -2.19 12.10
CA LYS A 56 1.06 -1.18 11.04
C LYS A 56 0.64 -1.77 9.69
N SER A 57 1.18 -2.95 9.34
CA SER A 57 0.90 -3.58 8.05
C SER A 57 -0.58 -3.89 7.85
N LEU A 58 -1.28 -4.26 8.92
CA LEU A 58 -2.72 -4.53 8.88
C LEU A 58 -3.53 -3.32 8.41
N CYS A 59 -3.06 -2.10 8.72
CA CYS A 59 -3.73 -0.85 8.36
C CYS A 59 -3.82 -0.63 6.84
N TYR A 60 -2.95 -1.26 6.04
CA TYR A 60 -3.04 -1.27 4.57
C TYR A 60 -3.38 -2.66 4.02
N GLN A 61 -3.01 -3.75 4.69
CA GLN A 61 -3.31 -5.10 4.21
C GLN A 61 -4.81 -5.39 4.22
N LEU A 62 -5.53 -5.03 5.28
CA LEU A 62 -6.96 -5.31 5.33
C LEU A 62 -7.76 -4.49 4.30
N PRO A 63 -7.56 -3.15 4.14
CA PRO A 63 -8.22 -2.39 3.08
C PRO A 63 -7.95 -2.96 1.68
N ALA A 64 -6.73 -3.44 1.39
CA ALA A 64 -6.38 -4.03 0.11
C ALA A 64 -7.16 -5.31 -0.23
N LEU A 65 -7.76 -5.96 0.77
CA LEU A 65 -8.63 -7.13 0.58
C LEU A 65 -10.12 -6.78 0.47
N VAL A 66 -10.47 -5.53 0.79
CA VAL A 66 -11.85 -5.05 0.83
C VAL A 66 -12.14 -4.17 -0.39
N LEU A 67 -11.23 -3.25 -0.74
CA LEU A 67 -11.40 -2.33 -1.88
C LEU A 67 -11.14 -3.01 -3.22
N PRO A 68 -11.89 -2.74 -4.29
CA PRO A 68 -11.56 -3.26 -5.62
C PRO A 68 -10.21 -2.72 -6.12
N GLY A 69 -9.51 -3.49 -6.96
CA GLY A 69 -8.20 -3.14 -7.51
C GLY A 69 -7.00 -3.59 -6.66
N THR A 70 -5.82 -3.11 -7.05
CA THR A 70 -4.53 -3.42 -6.40
C THR A 70 -4.12 -2.29 -5.46
N ALA A 71 -3.69 -2.61 -4.25
CA ALA A 71 -3.01 -1.66 -3.37
C ALA A 71 -1.51 -1.66 -3.66
N ILE A 72 -0.91 -0.49 -3.84
CA ILE A 72 0.55 -0.37 -3.99
C ILE A 72 1.15 -0.11 -2.61
N VAL A 73 2.16 -0.88 -2.20
CA VAL A 73 2.90 -0.67 -0.96
C VAL A 73 4.34 -0.32 -1.30
N ILE A 74 4.72 0.93 -1.05
CA ILE A 74 6.08 1.42 -1.26
C ILE A 74 6.86 1.22 0.04
N SER A 75 7.95 0.45 -0.02
CA SER A 75 8.75 0.12 1.17
C SER A 75 10.23 0.04 0.78
N PRO A 76 11.17 0.49 1.64
CA PRO A 76 12.58 0.54 1.28
C PRO A 76 13.29 -0.82 1.45
N LEU A 77 12.70 -1.76 2.19
CA LEU A 77 13.36 -2.99 2.63
C LEU A 77 12.90 -4.20 1.82
N ILE A 78 13.62 -4.53 0.74
CA ILE A 78 13.29 -5.64 -0.17
C ILE A 78 13.11 -6.98 0.56
N ALA A 79 13.97 -7.28 1.55
CA ALA A 79 13.86 -8.51 2.34
C ALA A 79 12.55 -8.56 3.15
N LEU A 80 12.14 -7.42 3.72
CA LEU A 80 10.88 -7.32 4.45
C LEU A 80 9.69 -7.46 3.51
N MET A 81 9.74 -6.87 2.32
CA MET A 81 8.69 -7.02 1.30
C MET A 81 8.47 -8.49 0.93
N LYS A 82 9.54 -9.26 0.73
CA LYS A 82 9.44 -10.71 0.44
C LYS A 82 8.77 -11.46 1.60
N ASN A 83 9.21 -11.22 2.83
CA ASN A 83 8.60 -11.83 4.01
C ASN A 83 7.10 -11.49 4.13
N GLN A 84 6.70 -10.26 3.79
CA GLN A 84 5.29 -9.86 3.80
C GLN A 84 4.48 -10.56 2.71
N VAL A 85 5.04 -10.70 1.50
CA VAL A 85 4.41 -11.44 0.40
C VAL A 85 4.23 -12.91 0.76
N ASP A 86 5.26 -13.55 1.34
CA ASP A 86 5.18 -14.95 1.76
C ASP A 86 4.13 -15.17 2.86
N GLN A 87 4.03 -14.24 3.81
CA GLN A 87 2.98 -14.26 4.84
C GLN A 87 1.57 -14.11 4.23
N LEU A 88 1.40 -13.18 3.30
CA LEU A 88 0.12 -12.98 2.62
C LEU A 88 -0.27 -14.19 1.76
N ALA A 89 0.68 -14.82 1.08
CA ALA A 89 0.47 -16.05 0.34
C ALA A 89 -0.01 -17.19 1.24
N ALA A 90 0.54 -17.30 2.46
CA ALA A 90 0.07 -18.27 3.46
C ALA A 90 -1.38 -18.03 3.91
N PHE A 91 -1.88 -16.78 3.81
CA PHE A 91 -3.28 -16.42 4.02
C PHE A 91 -4.15 -16.53 2.75
N GLY A 92 -3.61 -17.06 1.65
CA GLY A 92 -4.32 -17.17 0.38
C GLY A 92 -4.50 -15.85 -0.36
N VAL A 93 -3.73 -14.82 0.00
CA VAL A 93 -3.75 -13.50 -0.64
C VAL A 93 -2.70 -13.44 -1.74
N ASN A 94 -3.12 -13.14 -2.97
CA ASN A 94 -2.18 -12.88 -4.06
C ASN A 94 -1.52 -11.50 -3.88
N ALA A 95 -0.31 -11.52 -3.31
CA ALA A 95 0.58 -10.37 -3.20
C ALA A 95 1.86 -10.64 -3.99
N GLN A 96 2.45 -9.60 -4.58
CA GLN A 96 3.67 -9.73 -5.36
C GLN A 96 4.65 -8.60 -5.05
N VAL A 97 5.95 -8.85 -5.27
CA VAL A 97 6.99 -7.82 -5.20
C VAL A 97 7.31 -7.30 -6.60
N TYR A 98 7.71 -6.04 -6.70
CA TYR A 98 8.23 -5.42 -7.91
C TYR A 98 9.44 -4.56 -7.57
N ASN A 99 10.63 -5.09 -7.85
CA ASN A 99 11.91 -4.46 -7.54
C ASN A 99 12.99 -4.92 -8.53
N SER A 100 14.18 -4.32 -8.42
CA SER A 100 15.33 -4.58 -9.28
C SER A 100 15.92 -6.00 -9.19
N THR A 101 15.54 -6.82 -8.20
CA THR A 101 16.04 -8.21 -8.07
C THR A 101 15.32 -9.19 -9.00
N LEU A 102 14.20 -8.80 -9.59
CA LEU A 102 13.46 -9.61 -10.55
C LEU A 102 14.13 -9.60 -11.92
N THR A 103 14.09 -10.76 -12.59
CA THR A 103 14.40 -10.86 -14.02
C THR A 103 13.34 -10.14 -14.85
N LYS A 104 13.66 -9.81 -16.11
CA LYS A 104 12.70 -9.20 -17.05
C LYS A 104 11.44 -10.05 -17.23
N THR A 105 11.59 -11.37 -17.28
CA THR A 105 10.46 -12.31 -17.42
C THR A 105 9.54 -12.25 -16.20
N GLU A 106 10.11 -12.24 -14.99
CA GLU A 106 9.33 -12.12 -13.75
C GLU A 106 8.64 -10.75 -13.66
N MET A 107 9.35 -9.66 -13.97
CA MET A 107 8.74 -8.32 -14.03
C MET A 107 7.55 -8.28 -14.99
N ASN A 108 7.69 -8.85 -16.19
CA ASN A 108 6.60 -8.87 -17.17
C ASN A 108 5.40 -9.70 -16.70
N ARG A 109 5.64 -10.80 -15.98
CA ARG A 109 4.56 -11.58 -15.34
C ARG A 109 3.84 -10.73 -14.29
N VAL A 110 4.57 -10.09 -13.38
CA VAL A 110 3.99 -9.22 -12.34
C VAL A 110 3.13 -8.13 -12.98
N LYS A 111 3.64 -7.44 -14.01
CA LYS A 111 2.87 -6.41 -14.73
C LYS A 111 1.58 -6.96 -15.31
N LYS A 112 1.63 -8.14 -15.94
CA LYS A 112 0.45 -8.78 -16.54
C LYS A 112 -0.59 -9.10 -15.47
N ASP A 113 -0.18 -9.69 -14.36
CA ASP A 113 -1.08 -10.09 -13.27
C ASP A 113 -1.73 -8.87 -12.60
N VAL A 114 -0.97 -7.78 -12.42
CA VAL A 114 -1.49 -6.51 -11.88
C VAL A 114 -2.49 -5.86 -12.83
N ILE A 115 -2.20 -5.81 -14.13
CA ILE A 115 -3.13 -5.28 -15.14
C ILE A 115 -4.40 -6.13 -15.23
N ALA A 116 -4.28 -7.45 -15.08
CA ALA A 116 -5.41 -8.37 -15.06
C ALA A 116 -6.27 -8.25 -13.79
N GLY A 117 -5.83 -7.54 -12.76
CA GLY A 117 -6.55 -7.39 -11.49
C GLY A 117 -6.40 -8.58 -10.53
N GLU A 118 -5.45 -9.49 -10.80
CA GLU A 118 -5.22 -10.70 -10.01
C GLU A 118 -4.45 -10.41 -8.71
N VAL A 119 -3.69 -9.33 -8.68
CA VAL A 119 -2.83 -8.95 -7.55
C VAL A 119 -3.55 -8.00 -6.61
N ARG A 120 -3.68 -8.38 -5.33
CA ARG A 120 -4.31 -7.55 -4.29
C ARG A 120 -3.34 -6.54 -3.68
N LEU A 121 -2.08 -6.95 -3.50
CA LEU A 121 -1.01 -6.09 -2.99
C LEU A 121 0.22 -6.18 -3.86
N LEU A 122 0.71 -5.04 -4.33
CA LEU A 122 1.97 -4.91 -5.04
C LEU A 122 2.97 -4.15 -4.18
N TYR A 123 3.96 -4.86 -3.65
CA TYR A 123 5.07 -4.25 -2.92
C TYR A 123 6.10 -3.73 -3.92
N VAL A 124 6.33 -2.42 -3.94
CA VAL A 124 7.23 -1.75 -4.89
C VAL A 124 8.41 -1.09 -4.17
N ALA A 125 9.61 -1.33 -4.66
CA ALA A 125 10.79 -0.64 -4.15
C ALA A 125 10.87 0.78 -4.76
N PRO A 126 11.22 1.83 -3.98
CA PRO A 126 11.20 3.23 -4.42
C PRO A 126 11.98 3.49 -5.71
N GLU A 127 13.15 2.87 -5.87
CA GLU A 127 14.00 3.00 -7.05
C GLU A 127 13.39 2.35 -8.30
N SER A 128 12.47 1.39 -8.11
CA SER A 128 11.74 0.75 -9.20
C SER A 128 10.49 1.53 -9.59
N LEU A 129 9.88 2.26 -8.65
CA LEU A 129 8.71 3.11 -8.88
C LEU A 129 9.00 4.29 -9.82
N THR A 130 10.22 4.84 -9.75
CA THR A 130 10.61 6.04 -10.51
C THR A 130 10.82 5.81 -12.01
N LYS A 131 10.81 4.55 -12.47
CA LYS A 131 11.04 4.19 -13.87
C LYS A 131 9.79 4.46 -14.70
N GLU A 132 9.94 5.08 -15.87
CA GLU A 132 8.83 5.41 -16.78
C GLU A 132 7.98 4.19 -17.16
N ASP A 133 8.62 3.06 -17.45
CA ASP A 133 7.95 1.80 -17.76
C ASP A 133 7.10 1.27 -16.58
N THR A 134 7.51 1.55 -15.33
CA THR A 134 6.72 1.24 -14.14
C THR A 134 5.45 2.09 -14.10
N ILE A 135 5.60 3.41 -14.27
CA ILE A 135 4.49 4.36 -14.27
C ILE A 135 3.49 4.00 -15.38
N ALA A 136 3.99 3.72 -16.59
CA ALA A 136 3.18 3.42 -17.76
C ALA A 136 2.32 2.15 -17.61
N PHE A 137 2.76 1.13 -16.87
CA PHE A 137 1.92 -0.04 -16.61
C PHE A 137 0.97 0.18 -15.44
N LEU A 138 1.38 0.92 -14.40
CA LEU A 138 0.51 1.24 -13.27
C LEU A 138 -0.69 2.10 -13.70
N GLN A 139 -0.50 2.99 -14.67
CA GLN A 139 -1.60 3.73 -15.32
C GLN A 139 -2.64 2.83 -16.03
N LYS A 140 -2.26 1.59 -16.38
CA LYS A 140 -3.17 0.60 -17.01
C LYS A 140 -3.85 -0.29 -15.99
N ALA A 141 -3.41 -0.26 -14.73
CA ALA A 141 -3.93 -1.08 -13.66
C ALA A 141 -5.03 -0.34 -12.88
N SER A 142 -5.96 -1.09 -12.28
CA SER A 142 -6.93 -0.52 -11.34
C SER A 142 -6.26 -0.40 -9.97
N ILE A 143 -5.86 0.82 -9.58
CA ILE A 143 -5.23 1.08 -8.29
C ILE A 143 -6.27 1.52 -7.26
N SER A 144 -6.28 0.83 -6.11
CA SER A 144 -7.22 1.09 -5.01
C SER A 144 -6.78 2.26 -4.14
N PHE A 145 -5.54 2.20 -3.65
CA PHE A 145 -4.86 3.21 -2.85
C PHE A 145 -3.35 2.93 -2.85
N VAL A 146 -2.56 3.85 -2.31
CA VAL A 146 -1.12 3.67 -2.12
C VAL A 146 -0.73 3.80 -0.65
N ALA A 147 0.04 2.83 -0.17
CA ALA A 147 0.69 2.86 1.13
C ALA A 147 2.18 3.20 0.98
N ILE A 148 2.66 4.13 1.80
CA ILE A 148 4.05 4.51 1.94
C ILE A 148 4.49 4.03 3.31
N ASP A 149 5.22 2.92 3.35
CA ASP A 149 5.81 2.37 4.56
C ASP A 149 7.14 3.07 4.85
N GLU A 150 7.54 3.12 6.12
CA GLU A 150 8.70 3.88 6.58
C GLU A 150 8.74 5.33 6.03
N ALA A 151 7.60 6.02 6.08
CA ALA A 151 7.42 7.37 5.53
C ALA A 151 8.42 8.42 6.07
N HIS A 152 9.08 8.15 7.20
CA HIS A 152 10.17 8.97 7.70
C HIS A 152 11.35 9.10 6.72
N CYS A 153 11.51 8.18 5.76
CA CYS A 153 12.53 8.25 4.70
C CYS A 153 12.40 9.49 3.79
N ILE A 154 11.25 10.19 3.79
CA ILE A 154 11.04 11.44 3.04
C ILE A 154 11.91 12.58 3.59
N SER A 155 12.14 12.60 4.90
CA SER A 155 12.81 13.70 5.59
C SER A 155 14.31 13.45 5.68
N GLU A 156 15.12 14.46 5.32
CA GLU A 156 16.58 14.48 5.54
C GLU A 156 16.95 14.44 7.02
N TRP A 157 16.00 14.77 7.89
CA TRP A 157 16.13 14.71 9.33
C TRP A 157 15.73 13.33 9.90
N GLY A 158 15.28 12.42 9.03
CA GLY A 158 15.06 11.02 9.34
C GLY A 158 16.37 10.22 9.32
N HIS A 159 16.39 9.08 10.01
CA HIS A 159 17.58 8.25 10.16
C HIS A 159 17.90 7.37 8.93
N ASP A 160 17.03 7.34 7.92
CA ASP A 160 17.19 6.60 6.66
C ASP A 160 16.64 7.41 5.47
N PHE A 161 17.12 8.65 5.30
CA PHE A 161 16.66 9.51 4.20
C PHE A 161 16.92 8.87 2.83
N ARG A 162 15.88 8.89 1.97
CA ARG A 162 15.93 8.37 0.60
C ARG A 162 15.36 9.40 -0.38
N PRO A 163 16.18 9.99 -1.27
CA PRO A 163 15.73 11.00 -2.23
C PRO A 163 14.55 10.54 -3.10
N GLU A 164 14.43 9.25 -3.38
CA GLU A 164 13.34 8.65 -4.16
C GLU A 164 11.97 8.87 -3.51
N TYR A 165 11.91 8.92 -2.16
CA TYR A 165 10.65 9.09 -1.44
C TYR A 165 9.98 10.45 -1.72
N ARG A 166 10.77 11.51 -1.95
CA ARG A 166 10.24 12.83 -2.30
C ARG A 166 9.53 12.85 -3.65
N LYS A 167 9.85 11.92 -4.54
CA LYS A 167 9.25 11.81 -5.88
C LYS A 167 7.93 11.04 -5.86
N ILE A 168 7.64 10.29 -4.79
CA ILE A 168 6.48 9.40 -4.70
C ILE A 168 5.19 10.16 -4.98
N ARG A 169 4.99 11.34 -4.35
CA ARG A 169 3.74 12.08 -4.51
C ARG A 169 3.47 12.47 -5.96
N GLY A 170 4.45 13.06 -6.64
CA GLY A 170 4.31 13.43 -8.05
C GLY A 170 4.10 12.23 -8.98
N ILE A 171 4.70 11.08 -8.66
CA ILE A 171 4.46 9.84 -9.41
C ILE A 171 3.01 9.37 -9.24
N ILE A 172 2.49 9.39 -8.02
CA ILE A 172 1.11 8.97 -7.73
C ILE A 172 0.11 9.90 -8.39
N ASP A 173 0.35 11.21 -8.36
CA ASP A 173 -0.50 12.20 -9.05
C ASP A 173 -0.52 11.93 -10.58
N ASN A 174 0.56 11.40 -11.15
CA ASN A 174 0.63 10.99 -12.56
C ASN A 174 -0.07 9.66 -12.89
N LEU A 175 -0.44 8.84 -11.91
CA LEU A 175 -1.19 7.60 -12.15
C LEU A 175 -2.65 7.87 -12.54
N GLY A 176 -3.14 9.09 -12.26
CA GLY A 176 -4.47 9.56 -12.62
C GLY A 176 -5.52 9.28 -11.54
N GLY A 177 -6.56 10.13 -11.52
CA GLY A 177 -7.62 10.07 -10.52
C GLY A 177 -7.18 10.52 -9.12
N LYS A 178 -8.12 10.50 -8.17
CA LYS A 178 -7.82 10.78 -6.76
C LYS A 178 -7.56 9.45 -6.04
N ILE A 179 -6.29 9.05 -5.98
CA ILE A 179 -5.87 7.82 -5.30
C ILE A 179 -5.60 8.13 -3.81
N PRO A 180 -6.29 7.48 -2.85
CA PRO A 180 -6.03 7.68 -1.44
C PRO A 180 -4.61 7.27 -1.04
N LEU A 181 -4.04 7.99 -0.08
CA LEU A 181 -2.69 7.75 0.44
C LEU A 181 -2.70 7.39 1.91
N ILE A 182 -1.97 6.35 2.28
CA ILE A 182 -1.60 6.08 3.66
C ILE A 182 -0.10 6.16 3.83
N ALA A 183 0.39 7.04 4.70
CA ALA A 183 1.80 7.12 5.06
C ALA A 183 1.99 6.59 6.49
N LEU A 184 2.85 5.60 6.67
CA LEU A 184 3.07 4.94 7.96
C LEU A 184 4.53 5.03 8.38
N THR A 185 4.77 5.26 9.66
CA THR A 185 6.12 5.19 10.25
C THR A 185 6.08 4.75 11.70
N ALA A 186 7.17 4.13 12.17
CA ALA A 186 7.35 3.83 13.58
C ALA A 186 7.63 5.08 14.43
N THR A 187 8.40 6.01 13.86
CA THR A 187 8.91 7.19 14.55
C THR A 187 8.85 8.40 13.62
N ALA A 188 8.42 9.55 14.15
CA ALA A 188 8.46 10.82 13.45
C ALA A 188 8.54 11.97 14.46
N THR A 189 9.65 12.70 14.44
CA THR A 189 9.76 13.98 15.18
C THR A 189 8.80 15.00 14.57
N PRO A 190 8.44 16.08 15.28
CA PRO A 190 7.56 17.12 14.73
C PRO A 190 8.02 17.64 13.36
N LYS A 191 9.34 17.73 13.13
CA LYS A 191 9.90 18.14 11.83
C LYS A 191 9.65 17.11 10.73
N VAL A 192 9.88 15.82 11.02
CA VAL A 192 9.58 14.74 10.08
C VAL A 192 8.09 14.67 9.74
N GLN A 193 7.21 14.94 10.71
CA GLN A 193 5.76 14.97 10.46
C GLN A 193 5.37 16.08 9.48
N LEU A 194 5.97 17.26 9.62
CA LEU A 194 5.76 18.38 8.70
C LEU A 194 6.27 18.09 7.29
N ASP A 195 7.37 17.35 7.15
CA ASP A 195 7.91 17.00 5.83
C ASP A 195 7.08 15.92 5.11
N ILE A 196 6.27 15.14 5.83
CA ILE A 196 5.42 14.06 5.28
C ILE A 196 4.04 14.58 4.85
N GLN A 197 3.50 15.60 5.53
CA GLN A 197 2.16 16.16 5.30
C GLN A 197 2.13 17.14 4.12
#